data_AF-A0A4U9HXA6-F1
#
_entry.id   AF-A0A4U9HXA6-F1
#
_cell.length_a   1.000
_cell.length_b   1.000
_cell.length_c   1.000
_cell.angle_alpha   90.00
_cell.angle_beta   90.00
_cell.angle_gamma   90.00
#
_symmetry.space_group_name_H-M   'P 1'
#
loop_
_entity.id
_entity.type
_entity.pdbx_description
1 polymer ?
#
loop_
_entity_poly.entity_id
_entity_poly.type
_entity_poly.pdbx_seq_one_letter_code
_entity_poly.pdbx_strand_id
1 'polypeptide(L)' 'MVELKDAIWRRTKLGMWLDEAQQARVSEWLAERAKAKALSLAS' A
#
# COMPACT_ATOMS: atom_id res chain seq x y z
N MET A 1 5.46 -7.48 5.20
CA MET A 1 5.32 -6.14 4.61
C MET A 1 4.47 -6.29 3.36
N VAL A 2 3.38 -5.54 3.18
CA VAL A 2 2.59 -5.65 1.94
C VAL A 2 3.31 -4.83 0.87
N GLU A 3 3.80 -5.51 -0.15
CA GLU A 3 4.48 -4.88 -1.28
C GLU A 3 3.45 -4.21 -2.20
N LEU A 4 3.73 -3.00 -2.69
CA LEU A 4 2.83 -2.19 -3.51
C LEU A 4 2.24 -2.98 -4.68
N LYS A 5 3.08 -3.76 -5.37
CA LYS A 5 2.65 -4.59 -6.49
C LYS A 5 1.69 -5.70 -6.09
N ASP A 6 1.85 -6.28 -4.92
CA ASP A 6 0.91 -7.29 -4.42
C ASP A 6 -0.47 -6.66 -4.14
N ALA A 7 -0.49 -5.48 -3.52
CA ALA A 7 -1.73 -4.75 -3.25
C ALA A 7 -2.46 -4.30 -4.53
N ILE A 8 -1.72 -3.76 -5.51
CA ILE A 8 -2.27 -3.13 -6.72
C ILE A 8 -2.56 -4.11 -7.85
N TRP A 9 -1.86 -5.27 -7.90
CA TRP A 9 -1.97 -6.23 -9.01
C TRP A 9 -2.44 -7.64 -8.60
N ARG A 10 -2.15 -8.10 -7.38
CA ARG A 10 -2.55 -9.45 -6.92
C ARG A 10 -3.86 -9.42 -6.13
N ARG A 11 -4.03 -8.44 -5.24
CA ARG A 11 -5.26 -8.27 -4.46
C ARG A 11 -6.30 -7.41 -5.16
N THR A 12 -5.84 -6.41 -5.89
CA THR A 12 -6.69 -5.55 -6.71
C THR A 12 -6.12 -5.49 -8.13
N LYS A 13 -6.88 -4.95 -9.09
CA LYS A 13 -6.44 -4.72 -10.47
C LYS A 13 -6.26 -3.23 -10.77
N LEU A 14 -6.07 -2.42 -9.72
CA LEU A 14 -6.02 -0.97 -9.83
C LEU A 14 -4.83 -0.48 -10.65
N GLY A 15 -3.80 -1.29 -10.83
CA GLY A 15 -2.64 -0.93 -11.64
C GLY A 15 -2.94 -0.73 -13.13
N MET A 16 -4.10 -1.20 -13.62
CA MET A 16 -4.58 -0.88 -14.97
C MET A 16 -5.13 0.55 -15.11
N TRP A 17 -5.44 1.22 -14.00
CA TRP A 17 -6.12 2.52 -13.98
C TRP A 17 -5.39 3.60 -13.18
N LEU A 18 -4.34 3.23 -12.44
CA LEU A 18 -3.55 4.15 -11.63
C LEU A 18 -2.29 4.58 -12.39
N ASP A 19 -2.15 5.89 -12.58
CA ASP A 19 -0.89 6.50 -13.04
C ASP A 19 0.18 6.49 -11.94
N GLU A 20 1.44 6.73 -12.31
CA GLU A 20 2.59 6.67 -11.41
C GLU A 20 2.43 7.55 -10.16
N ALA A 21 1.86 8.75 -10.30
CA ALA A 21 1.60 9.64 -9.16
C ALA A 21 0.61 9.03 -8.15
N GLN A 22 -0.41 8.32 -8.64
CA GLN A 22 -1.38 7.66 -7.78
C GLN A 22 -0.78 6.39 -7.16
N GLN A 23 0.03 5.63 -7.90
CA GLN A 23 0.76 4.47 -7.37
C GLN A 23 1.74 4.89 -6.25
N ALA A 24 2.43 6.02 -6.41
CA ALA A 24 3.30 6.59 -5.38
C ALA A 24 2.54 6.91 -4.08
N ARG A 25 1.35 7.51 -4.21
CA ARG A 25 0.49 7.82 -3.06
C ARG A 25 -0.06 6.57 -2.37
N VAL A 26 -0.36 5.51 -3.11
CA VAL A 26 -0.74 4.20 -2.54
C VAL A 26 0.44 3.57 -1.78
N SER A 27 1.66 3.71 -2.31
CA SER A 27 2.88 3.25 -1.63
C SER A 27 3.09 3.94 -0.29
N GLU A 28 2.94 5.26 -0.26
CA GLU A 28 3.06 6.06 0.96
C GLU A 28 1.99 5.66 1.99
N TRP A 29 0.74 5.48 1.56
CA TRP A 29 -0.34 5.02 2.42
C TRP A 29 -0.11 3.61 3.00
N LEU A 30 0.44 2.68 2.20
CA LEU A 30 0.80 1.34 2.69
C LEU A 30 1.92 1.38 3.74
N ALA A 31 2.91 2.27 3.57
CA ALA A 31 4.00 2.46 4.53
C ALA A 31 3.49 3.01 5.86
N GLU A 32 2.62 4.02 5.82
CA GLU A 32 2.00 4.61 7.01
C GLU A 32 1.11 3.61 7.74
N ARG A 33 0.33 2.80 7.02
CA ARG A 33 -0.46 1.71 7.63
C ARG A 33 0.40 0.62 8.25
N ALA A 34 1.55 0.29 7.66
CA ALA A 34 2.46 -0.68 8.25
C ALA A 34 3.00 -0.19 9.60
N LYS A 35 3.35 1.10 9.70
CA LYS A 35 3.74 1.74 10.97
C LYS A 35 2.59 1.77 11.98
N ALA A 36 1.40 2.19 11.57
CA ALA A 36 0.24 2.25 12.45
C ALA A 36 -0.15 0.85 12.99
N LYS A 37 -0.03 -0.19 12.16
CA LYS A 37 -0.26 -1.58 12.60
C LYS A 37 0.82 -2.05 13.58
N ALA A 38 2.08 -1.68 13.38
CA ALA A 38 3.14 -1.96 14.34
C ALA A 38 2.89 -1.26 15.68
N LEU A 39 2.42 -0.01 15.65
CA LEU A 39 2.07 0.74 16.84
C LEU A 39 0.86 0.14 17.58
N SER A 40 -0.16 -0.31 16.85
CA SER A 40 -1.34 -0.98 17.42
C SER A 40 -1.07 -2.37 18.01
N LEU A 41 0.05 -3.01 17.65
CA LEU A 41 0.47 -4.30 18.19
C LEU A 41 1.40 -4.18 19.40
N ALA A 42 1.95 -2.98 19.65
CA ALA A 42 2.86 -2.70 20.74
C ALA A 42 2.14 -2.16 22.00
N SER A 43 0.80 -2.17 22.01
CA SER A 43 -0.04 -1.59 23.08
C SER A 43 -0.84 -2.63 23.83
#